data_AF-A0A1Z8PX95-F1
#
_entry.id   AF-A0A1Z8PX95-F1
#
_cell.length_a   1.000
_cell.length_b   1.000
_cell.length_c   1.000
_cell.angle_alpha   90.00
_cell.angle_beta   90.00
_cell.angle_gamma   90.00
#
_symmetry.space_group_name_H-M   'P 1'
#
loop_
_entity.id
_entity.type
_entity.pdbx_description
1 polymer ?
#
loop_
_entity_poly.entity_id
_entity_poly.type
_entity_poly.pdbx_seq_one_letter_code
_entity_poly.pdbx_strand_id
1 'polypeptide(L)'
;MICHTFRYNFKWSNYLFLIDGWLPKCAIVIPFIGYLILFNDYVTDHLTFKNIVDDNIPFKNFTAKDRLAFVYFGLIFVGISNLIYRLRKPWIHKVGKSEFDFVETGLKYFTFDQYLTFHNEIQNCHYTRHGKYYTYEWDEFCDVAASNYSDGVPKVGNFSKAKTLHDGLLRSILIETFFRNDIKNRRSLIFALLIAIVGYILLAIPSGILFIQILISVFS
;
A
#
# COMPACT_ATOMS: atom_id res chain seq x y z
N MET A 1 23.63 17.42 6.17
CA MET A 1 22.87 16.17 6.05
C MET A 1 22.83 15.81 4.57
N ILE A 2 23.60 14.82 4.15
CA ILE A 2 23.86 14.55 2.73
C ILE A 2 22.65 13.80 2.15
N CYS A 3 21.77 14.50 1.43
CA CYS A 3 20.63 13.94 0.68
C CYS A 3 21.17 13.26 -0.62
N HIS A 4 22.20 12.41 -0.50
CA HIS A 4 22.67 11.55 -1.59
C HIS A 4 22.42 10.12 -1.19
N THR A 5 21.36 9.54 -1.74
CA THR A 5 21.40 8.14 -2.17
C THR A 5 20.17 7.89 -3.03
N PHE A 6 20.42 7.50 -4.28
CA PHE A 6 19.48 6.79 -5.16
C PHE A 6 19.14 5.44 -4.48
N ARG A 7 18.40 5.47 -3.37
CA ARG A 7 18.11 4.30 -2.53
C ARG A 7 16.62 3.90 -2.60
N TYR A 8 16.41 2.99 -3.55
CA TYR A 8 15.56 1.80 -3.51
C TYR A 8 14.05 1.91 -3.77
N ASN A 9 13.61 1.03 -4.69
CA ASN A 9 12.28 0.72 -5.22
C ASN A 9 11.21 0.29 -4.19
N PHE A 10 11.41 0.58 -2.90
CA PHE A 10 10.51 0.13 -1.84
C PHE A 10 9.50 1.23 -1.50
N LYS A 11 8.39 1.21 -2.24
CA LYS A 11 7.31 2.20 -2.24
C LYS A 11 5.99 1.54 -1.82
N TRP A 12 5.09 2.28 -1.16
CA TRP A 12 3.78 1.75 -0.78
C TRP A 12 2.91 1.37 -1.99
N SER A 13 3.02 2.15 -3.07
CA SER A 13 2.34 1.92 -4.35
C SER A 13 2.64 0.53 -4.96
N ASN A 14 3.89 0.06 -4.87
CA ASN A 14 4.32 -1.21 -5.46
C ASN A 14 3.70 -2.45 -4.81
N TYR A 15 3.31 -2.37 -3.53
CA TYR A 15 2.77 -3.51 -2.77
C TYR A 15 1.26 -3.48 -2.62
N LEU A 16 0.61 -2.52 -3.29
CA LEU A 16 -0.83 -2.31 -3.19
C LEU A 16 -1.61 -3.52 -3.75
N PHE A 17 -1.07 -4.20 -4.77
CA PHE A 17 -1.68 -5.42 -5.32
C PHE A 17 -1.72 -6.57 -4.32
N LEU A 18 -0.67 -6.72 -3.50
CA LEU A 18 -0.54 -7.81 -2.54
C LEU A 18 -1.46 -7.60 -1.34
N ILE A 19 -1.54 -6.36 -0.85
CA ILE A 19 -2.22 -6.07 0.42
C ILE A 19 -3.65 -5.56 0.23
N ASP A 20 -3.96 -4.79 -0.82
CA ASP A 20 -5.30 -4.21 -1.04
C ASP A 20 -6.13 -4.97 -2.09
N GLY A 21 -5.78 -6.24 -2.34
CA GLY A 21 -6.56 -7.16 -3.17
C GLY A 21 -7.95 -7.50 -2.60
N TRP A 22 -8.71 -8.33 -3.32
CA TRP A 22 -10.01 -8.80 -2.84
C TRP A 22 -9.88 -9.74 -1.63
N LEU A 23 -8.87 -10.61 -1.63
CA LEU A 23 -8.67 -11.62 -0.58
C LEU A 23 -8.45 -10.98 0.81
N PRO A 24 -7.56 -9.98 0.99
CA PRO A 24 -7.38 -9.36 2.30
C PRO A 24 -8.61 -8.57 2.78
N LYS A 25 -9.45 -8.06 1.88
CA LYS A 25 -10.72 -7.40 2.24
C LYS A 25 -11.72 -8.41 2.81
N CYS A 26 -11.82 -9.58 2.20
CA CYS A 26 -12.63 -10.68 2.73
C CYS A 26 -12.06 -11.21 4.05
N ALA A 27 -10.73 -11.25 4.18
CA ALA A 27 -10.04 -11.78 5.35
C ALA A 27 -10.37 -11.03 6.67
N ILE A 28 -10.85 -9.79 6.62
CA ILE A 28 -11.26 -9.05 7.84
C ILE A 28 -12.51 -9.67 8.49
N VAL A 29 -13.41 -10.27 7.70
CA VAL A 29 -14.66 -10.88 8.20
C VAL A 29 -14.43 -12.31 8.70
N ILE A 30 -13.38 -12.95 8.22
CA ILE A 30 -13.07 -14.36 8.46
C ILE A 30 -12.77 -14.71 9.92
N PRO A 31 -12.09 -13.90 10.75
CA PRO A 31 -11.89 -14.22 12.16
C PRO A 31 -13.21 -14.48 12.90
N PHE A 32 -14.26 -13.71 12.58
CA PHE A 32 -15.58 -13.87 13.20
C PHE A 32 -16.27 -15.16 12.75
N ILE A 33 -16.26 -15.43 11.45
CA ILE A 33 -16.87 -16.63 10.87
C ILE A 33 -16.09 -17.89 11.27
N GLY A 34 -14.76 -17.84 11.19
CA GLY A 34 -13.87 -18.94 11.50
C GLY A 34 -13.88 -19.30 12.98
N TYR A 35 -14.00 -18.31 13.88
CA TYR A 35 -14.21 -18.57 15.29
C TYR A 35 -15.54 -19.29 15.53
N LEU A 36 -16.62 -18.84 14.89
CA LEU A 36 -17.93 -19.51 14.97
C LEU A 36 -17.89 -20.95 14.43
N ILE A 37 -17.12 -21.21 13.37
CA ILE A 37 -16.95 -22.56 12.80
C ILE A 37 -16.13 -23.46 13.72
N LEU A 38 -15.00 -22.96 14.24
CA LEU A 38 -14.10 -23.74 15.10
C LEU A 38 -14.71 -24.07 16.46
N PHE A 39 -15.58 -23.20 16.98
CA PHE A 39 -16.26 -23.41 18.26
C PHE A 39 -17.58 -24.17 18.13
N ASN A 40 -17.99 -24.48 16.90
CA ASN A 40 -19.17 -25.30 16.65
C ASN A 40 -18.73 -26.75 16.45
N ASP A 41 -18.80 -27.54 17.53
CA ASP A 41 -18.47 -28.96 17.53
C ASP A 41 -19.23 -29.73 16.43
N TYR A 42 -20.46 -29.32 16.12
CA TYR A 42 -21.28 -29.92 15.06
C TYR A 42 -20.64 -29.76 13.67
N VAL A 43 -20.07 -28.60 13.36
CA VAL A 43 -19.40 -28.37 12.06
C VAL A 43 -18.07 -29.09 12.00
N THR A 44 -17.37 -29.17 13.14
CA THR A 44 -16.08 -29.85 13.24
C THR A 44 -16.22 -31.35 13.01
N ASP A 45 -17.25 -31.98 13.58
CA ASP A 45 -17.52 -33.41 13.41
C ASP A 45 -17.92 -33.78 11.97
N HIS A 46 -18.69 -32.92 11.29
CA HIS A 46 -19.06 -33.13 9.88
C HIS A 46 -17.92 -32.86 8.88
N LEU A 47 -16.92 -32.05 9.25
CA LEU A 47 -15.74 -31.79 8.43
C LEU A 47 -14.63 -32.83 8.61
N THR A 48 -14.62 -33.57 9.72
CA THR A 48 -13.80 -34.77 9.87
C THR A 48 -14.37 -35.92 9.04
N PHE A 49 -14.11 -35.89 7.72
CA PHE A 49 -14.23 -37.07 6.87
C PHE A 49 -13.26 -38.15 7.37
N LYS A 50 -13.73 -38.96 8.32
CA LYS A 50 -12.92 -39.93 9.07
C LYS A 50 -12.48 -41.15 8.23
N ASN A 51 -12.98 -41.31 6.99
CA ASN A 51 -13.03 -42.64 6.35
C ASN A 51 -12.63 -42.73 4.86
N ILE A 52 -11.84 -41.82 4.26
CA ILE A 52 -11.57 -41.91 2.79
C ILE A 52 -10.08 -42.02 2.40
N VAL A 53 -9.11 -41.93 3.31
CA VAL A 53 -7.69 -41.99 2.91
C VAL A 53 -6.97 -43.14 3.59
N ASP A 54 -6.55 -44.09 2.74
CA ASP A 54 -5.86 -45.34 3.04
C ASP A 54 -4.57 -45.14 3.86
N ASP A 55 -4.21 -46.15 4.65
CA ASP A 55 -3.25 -46.07 5.76
C ASP A 55 -1.77 -45.91 5.36
N ASN A 56 -1.46 -45.89 4.06
CA ASN A 56 -0.09 -45.96 3.52
C ASN A 56 0.50 -44.62 3.04
N ILE A 57 -0.18 -43.49 3.26
CA ILE A 57 0.32 -42.19 2.77
C ILE A 57 1.15 -41.47 3.86
N PRO A 58 2.38 -40.99 3.56
CA PRO A 58 3.32 -40.42 4.55
C PRO A 58 2.85 -39.15 5.29
N PHE A 59 1.73 -38.55 4.89
CA PHE A 59 1.18 -37.32 5.49
C PHE A 59 -0.08 -37.55 6.34
N LYS A 60 -0.29 -38.78 6.83
CA LYS A 60 -1.47 -39.19 7.62
C LYS A 60 -1.75 -38.34 8.87
N ASN A 61 -0.71 -37.74 9.46
CA ASN A 61 -0.84 -36.94 10.68
C ASN A 61 -1.41 -35.52 10.47
N PHE A 62 -1.63 -35.07 9.23
CA PHE A 62 -2.16 -33.74 8.96
C PHE A 62 -3.69 -33.75 8.91
N THR A 63 -4.31 -33.63 10.09
CA THR A 63 -5.75 -33.78 10.29
C THR A 63 -6.52 -32.67 9.60
N ALA A 64 -7.79 -32.92 9.22
CA ALA A 64 -8.69 -31.88 8.71
C ALA A 64 -8.77 -30.64 9.62
N LYS A 65 -8.73 -30.85 10.94
CA LYS A 65 -8.67 -29.80 11.96
C LYS A 65 -7.44 -28.91 11.83
N ASP A 66 -6.27 -29.50 11.60
CA ASP A 66 -5.00 -28.76 11.46
C ASP A 66 -5.04 -27.91 10.19
N ARG A 67 -5.51 -28.48 9.07
CA ARG A 67 -5.69 -27.76 7.79
C ARG A 67 -6.59 -26.53 7.98
N LEU A 68 -7.72 -26.71 8.66
CA LEU A 68 -8.65 -25.63 8.96
C LEU A 68 -8.01 -24.56 9.85
N ALA A 69 -7.22 -24.96 10.86
CA ALA A 69 -6.48 -24.04 11.70
C ALA A 69 -5.44 -23.22 10.91
N PHE A 70 -4.68 -23.84 10.00
CA PHE A 70 -3.74 -23.14 9.12
C PHE A 70 -4.43 -22.11 8.23
N VAL A 71 -5.58 -22.47 7.65
CA VAL A 71 -6.39 -21.55 6.85
C VAL A 71 -6.91 -20.40 7.72
N TYR A 72 -7.42 -20.69 8.92
CA TYR A 72 -7.93 -19.70 9.85
C TYR A 72 -6.86 -18.69 10.28
N PHE A 73 -5.72 -19.16 10.79
CA PHE A 73 -4.62 -18.30 11.19
C PHE A 73 -4.01 -17.55 10.01
N GLY A 74 -3.88 -18.20 8.85
CA GLY A 74 -3.40 -17.57 7.63
C GLY A 74 -4.27 -16.37 7.23
N LEU A 75 -5.59 -16.52 7.25
CA LEU A 75 -6.54 -15.44 6.95
C LEU A 75 -6.51 -14.34 8.02
N ILE A 76 -6.36 -14.68 9.30
CA ILE A 76 -6.15 -13.69 10.37
C ILE A 76 -4.91 -12.84 10.09
N PHE A 77 -3.76 -13.47 9.81
CA PHE A 77 -2.52 -12.74 9.55
C PHE A 77 -2.64 -11.84 8.32
N VAL A 78 -3.23 -12.32 7.23
CA VAL A 78 -3.52 -11.49 6.04
C VAL A 78 -4.44 -10.31 6.39
N GLY A 79 -5.48 -10.54 7.20
CA GLY A 79 -6.39 -9.49 7.67
C GLY A 79 -5.70 -8.44 8.55
N ILE A 80 -4.87 -8.86 9.51
CA ILE A 80 -4.07 -7.98 10.36
C ILE A 80 -3.09 -7.16 9.52
N SER A 81 -2.41 -7.78 8.56
CA SER A 81 -1.53 -7.08 7.63
C SER A 81 -2.27 -5.99 6.86
N ASN A 82 -3.45 -6.30 6.30
CA ASN A 82 -4.28 -5.32 5.60
C ASN A 82 -4.70 -4.16 6.53
N LEU A 83 -5.08 -4.46 7.76
CA LEU A 83 -5.46 -3.46 8.75
C LEU A 83 -4.29 -2.52 9.06
N ILE A 84 -3.10 -3.07 9.34
CA ILE A 84 -1.89 -2.27 9.59
C ILE A 84 -1.56 -1.41 8.37
N TYR A 85 -1.63 -1.97 7.17
CA TYR A 85 -1.38 -1.25 5.93
C TYR A 85 -2.34 -0.08 5.77
N ARG A 86 -3.65 -0.27 6.00
CA ARG A 86 -4.67 0.79 5.91
C ARG A 86 -4.48 1.90 6.94
N LEU A 87 -4.17 1.54 8.19
CA LEU A 87 -3.97 2.51 9.27
C LEU A 87 -2.69 3.33 9.11
N ARG A 88 -1.64 2.74 8.53
CA ARG A 88 -0.34 3.37 8.35
C ARG A 88 -0.11 3.96 6.96
N LYS A 89 -1.06 3.77 6.04
CA LYS A 89 -1.01 4.27 4.65
C LYS A 89 -0.83 5.79 4.67
N PRO A 90 0.18 6.33 3.97
CA PRO A 90 0.36 7.78 3.86
C PRO A 90 -0.88 8.46 3.26
N TRP A 91 -1.18 9.68 3.70
CA TRP A 91 -2.37 10.42 3.28
C TRP A 91 -2.44 10.66 1.77
N ILE A 92 -1.29 10.75 1.09
CA ILE A 92 -1.20 10.96 -0.36
C ILE A 92 -1.99 9.93 -1.17
N HIS A 93 -2.04 8.71 -0.65
CA HIS A 93 -2.77 7.59 -1.24
C HIS A 93 -4.30 7.66 -1.05
N LYS A 94 -4.80 8.63 -0.28
CA LYS A 94 -6.22 8.97 -0.21
C LYS A 94 -6.61 9.93 -1.33
N VAL A 95 -5.66 10.69 -1.86
CA VAL A 95 -5.85 11.66 -2.94
C VAL A 95 -5.72 10.99 -4.31
N GLY A 96 -4.68 10.17 -4.50
CA GLY A 96 -4.47 9.39 -5.73
C GLY A 96 -3.87 8.02 -5.42
N LYS A 97 -4.28 6.97 -6.14
CA LYS A 97 -3.71 5.62 -5.94
C LYS A 97 -2.37 5.45 -6.65
N SER A 98 -2.20 6.15 -7.77
CA SER A 98 -0.97 6.21 -8.55
C SER A 98 -0.36 7.62 -8.50
N GLU A 99 0.90 7.73 -8.92
CA GLU A 99 1.57 9.02 -9.13
C GLU A 99 0.78 9.88 -10.12
N PHE A 100 0.32 9.27 -11.22
CA PHE A 100 -0.46 9.95 -12.25
C PHE A 100 -1.78 10.50 -11.68
N ASP A 101 -2.53 9.67 -10.96
CA ASP A 101 -3.81 10.08 -10.34
C ASP A 101 -3.60 11.24 -9.35
N PHE A 102 -2.52 11.16 -8.57
CA PHE A 102 -2.18 12.19 -7.60
C PHE A 102 -1.81 13.51 -8.29
N VAL A 103 -1.02 13.45 -9.35
CA VAL A 103 -0.62 14.65 -10.12
C VAL A 103 -1.85 15.27 -10.79
N GLU A 104 -2.70 14.47 -11.42
CA GLU A 104 -3.93 14.96 -12.06
C GLU A 104 -4.88 15.60 -11.04
N THR A 105 -5.10 14.92 -9.91
CA THR A 105 -5.96 15.41 -8.82
C THR A 105 -5.38 16.66 -8.18
N GLY A 106 -4.06 16.68 -7.94
CA GLY A 106 -3.35 17.80 -7.37
C GLY A 106 -3.43 19.03 -8.27
N LEU A 107 -3.14 18.85 -9.56
CA LEU A 107 -3.36 19.92 -10.54
C LEU A 107 -4.82 20.36 -10.50
N LYS A 108 -5.82 19.48 -10.51
CA LYS A 108 -7.22 19.92 -10.58
C LYS A 108 -7.69 20.70 -9.34
N TYR A 109 -7.34 20.26 -8.14
CA TYR A 109 -7.98 20.72 -6.91
C TYR A 109 -7.07 21.45 -5.92
N PHE A 110 -5.75 21.42 -6.08
CA PHE A 110 -4.88 22.03 -5.08
C PHE A 110 -4.81 23.55 -5.19
N THR A 111 -4.64 24.18 -4.02
CA THR A 111 -4.50 25.62 -3.87
C THR A 111 -3.03 26.03 -3.80
N PHE A 112 -2.77 27.33 -3.95
CA PHE A 112 -1.42 27.90 -3.81
C PHE A 112 -0.75 27.50 -2.49
N ASP A 113 -1.45 27.57 -1.36
CA ASP A 113 -0.92 27.24 -0.03
C ASP A 113 -0.41 25.80 0.07
N GLN A 114 -1.07 24.86 -0.61
CA GLN A 114 -0.64 23.47 -0.64
C GLN A 114 0.67 23.32 -1.42
N TYR A 115 0.77 23.98 -2.59
CA TYR A 115 2.03 24.02 -3.34
C TYR A 115 3.15 24.69 -2.57
N LEU A 116 2.87 25.78 -1.86
CA LEU A 116 3.85 26.45 -0.99
C LEU A 116 4.35 25.53 0.12
N THR A 117 3.44 24.79 0.75
CA THR A 117 3.80 23.78 1.76
C THR A 117 4.70 22.70 1.17
N PHE A 118 4.36 22.17 -0.02
CA PHE A 118 5.18 21.18 -0.71
C PHE A 118 6.55 21.72 -1.12
N HIS A 119 6.61 22.94 -1.63
CA HIS A 119 7.86 23.61 -1.97
C HIS A 119 8.79 23.70 -0.76
N ASN A 120 8.27 24.22 0.36
CA ASN A 120 9.03 24.35 1.61
C ASN A 120 9.54 22.99 2.12
N GLU A 121 8.73 21.93 2.01
CA GLU A 121 9.19 20.58 2.32
C GLU A 121 10.34 20.16 1.39
N ILE A 122 10.24 20.41 0.09
CA ILE A 122 11.22 19.99 -0.92
C ILE A 122 12.53 20.76 -0.83
N GLN A 123 12.50 22.05 -0.54
CA GLN A 123 13.69 22.89 -0.41
C GLN A 123 14.65 22.34 0.67
N ASN A 124 14.10 21.73 1.72
CA ASN A 124 14.89 21.17 2.82
C ASN A 124 15.65 19.87 2.48
N CYS A 125 15.18 19.07 1.51
CA CYS A 125 15.84 17.84 1.01
C CYS A 125 15.07 17.43 -0.24
N HIS A 126 15.69 16.98 -1.33
CA HIS A 126 14.98 16.46 -2.50
C HIS A 126 15.41 15.02 -2.80
N TYR A 127 14.49 14.20 -3.28
CA TYR A 127 14.71 12.78 -3.55
C TYR A 127 14.80 12.48 -5.05
N THR A 128 14.19 13.30 -5.91
CA THR A 128 14.19 13.14 -7.36
C THR A 128 14.81 14.34 -8.06
N ARG A 129 15.06 14.21 -9.37
CA ARG A 129 15.53 15.32 -10.21
C ARG A 129 14.52 16.47 -10.28
N HIS A 130 13.23 16.18 -10.14
CA HIS A 130 12.16 17.17 -10.15
C HIS A 130 12.25 18.15 -8.98
N GLY A 131 12.85 17.75 -7.86
CA GLY A 131 13.02 18.60 -6.69
C GLY A 131 14.30 19.47 -6.68
N LYS A 132 15.18 19.37 -7.69
CA LYS A 132 16.53 19.99 -7.63
C LYS A 132 16.65 21.34 -8.36
N TYR A 133 15.97 21.53 -9.48
CA TYR A 133 16.27 22.64 -10.41
C TYR A 133 15.08 23.59 -10.66
N TYR A 134 14.11 23.63 -9.75
CA TYR A 134 12.84 24.33 -10.01
C TYR A 134 12.69 25.65 -9.24
N THR A 135 13.66 26.04 -8.40
CA THR A 135 13.53 27.21 -7.51
C THR A 135 13.38 28.53 -8.26
N TYR A 136 14.07 28.69 -9.40
CA TYR A 136 13.92 29.89 -10.24
C TYR A 136 12.50 30.02 -10.81
N GLU A 137 11.95 28.93 -11.36
CA GLU A 137 10.58 28.90 -11.86
C GLU A 137 9.55 29.07 -10.73
N TRP A 138 9.90 28.66 -9.51
CA TRP A 138 9.05 28.82 -8.33
C TRP A 138 8.87 30.27 -7.90
N ASP A 139 9.93 31.07 -7.92
CA ASP A 139 9.86 32.49 -7.58
C ASP A 139 8.98 33.24 -8.60
N GLU A 140 9.17 32.98 -9.90
CA GLU A 140 8.32 33.51 -10.97
C GLU A 140 6.86 33.08 -10.81
N PHE A 141 6.62 31.81 -10.47
CA PHE A 141 5.28 31.31 -10.19
C PHE A 141 4.64 32.04 -9.02
N CYS A 142 5.38 32.29 -7.93
CA CYS A 142 4.87 33.00 -6.76
C CYS A 142 4.51 34.46 -7.10
N ASP A 143 5.30 35.13 -7.93
CA ASP A 143 5.03 36.51 -8.36
C ASP A 143 3.74 36.64 -9.19
N VAL A 144 3.40 35.62 -9.98
CA VAL A 144 2.16 35.59 -10.78
C VAL A 144 0.96 35.08 -9.97
N ALA A 145 1.19 34.11 -9.07
CA ALA A 145 0.14 33.44 -8.31
C ALA A 145 -0.31 34.23 -7.07
N ALA A 146 0.62 34.81 -6.31
CA ALA A 146 0.35 35.50 -5.07
C ALA A 146 -0.05 36.97 -5.33
N SER A 147 -0.96 37.48 -4.50
CA SER A 147 -1.26 38.90 -4.50
C SER A 147 -0.17 39.61 -3.73
N ASN A 148 0.81 40.17 -4.45
CA ASN A 148 1.92 40.88 -3.86
C ASN A 148 1.77 42.40 -4.05
N TYR A 149 2.25 43.16 -3.07
CA TYR A 149 2.50 44.58 -3.24
C TYR A 149 3.89 44.74 -3.84
N SER A 150 3.95 45.08 -5.12
CA SER A 150 5.18 45.40 -5.85
C SER A 150 5.05 46.85 -6.29
N ASP A 151 6.03 47.67 -5.92
CA ASP A 151 6.09 49.10 -6.24
C ASP A 151 4.88 49.94 -5.77
N GLY A 152 4.30 49.58 -4.61
CA GLY A 152 3.17 50.31 -4.02
C GLY A 152 1.82 50.08 -4.71
N VAL A 153 1.76 49.25 -5.75
CA VAL A 153 0.52 48.88 -6.44
C VAL A 153 0.08 47.48 -5.99
N PRO A 154 -1.17 47.30 -5.52
CA PRO A 154 -1.71 45.97 -5.24
C PRO A 154 -1.85 45.20 -6.57
N LYS A 155 -1.02 44.17 -6.78
CA LYS A 155 -1.25 43.22 -7.86
C LYS A 155 -2.21 42.15 -7.35
N VAL A 156 -3.34 42.01 -8.03
CA VAL A 156 -4.26 40.89 -7.79
C VAL A 156 -3.65 39.65 -8.42
N GLY A 157 -3.23 38.70 -7.58
CA GLY A 157 -2.66 37.43 -8.04
C GLY A 157 -3.70 36.62 -8.82
N ASN A 158 -3.27 35.98 -9.90
CA ASN A 158 -4.15 35.11 -10.70
C ASN A 158 -3.59 33.68 -10.73
N PHE A 159 -3.97 32.90 -9.71
CA PHE A 159 -3.55 31.51 -9.56
C PHE A 159 -3.91 30.65 -10.78
N SER A 160 -5.08 30.85 -11.39
CA SER A 160 -5.48 30.07 -12.56
C SER A 160 -4.55 30.30 -13.75
N LYS A 161 -4.12 31.55 -13.96
CA LYS A 161 -3.17 31.91 -15.03
C LYS A 161 -1.76 31.38 -14.71
N ALA A 162 -1.31 31.55 -13.47
CA ALA A 162 -0.01 31.05 -13.01
C ALA A 162 0.10 29.53 -13.19
N LYS A 163 -0.96 28.80 -12.87
CA LYS A 163 -1.05 27.35 -13.03
C LYS A 163 -0.93 26.88 -14.48
N THR A 164 -1.56 27.59 -15.41
CA THR A 164 -1.42 27.26 -16.84
C THR A 164 -0.03 27.58 -17.39
N LEU A 165 0.61 28.64 -16.88
CA LEU A 165 1.94 29.07 -17.31
C LEU A 165 3.04 28.13 -16.78
N HIS A 166 2.88 27.65 -15.55
CA HIS A 166 3.88 26.84 -14.84
C HIS A 166 3.42 25.39 -14.58
N ASP A 167 2.65 24.79 -15.49
CA ASP A 167 2.14 23.41 -15.33
C ASP A 167 3.27 22.39 -15.11
N GLY A 168 4.39 22.53 -15.84
CA GLY A 168 5.56 21.65 -15.71
C GLY A 168 6.23 21.70 -14.33
N LEU A 169 6.33 22.90 -13.75
CA LEU A 169 6.81 23.13 -12.39
C LEU A 169 5.89 22.46 -11.37
N LEU A 170 4.58 22.71 -11.45
CA LEU A 170 3.60 22.17 -10.50
C LEU A 170 3.56 20.64 -10.55
N ARG A 171 3.66 20.05 -11.75
CA ARG A 171 3.83 18.59 -11.91
C ARG A 171 5.08 18.09 -11.23
N SER A 172 6.21 18.77 -11.42
CA SER A 172 7.49 18.40 -10.81
C SER A 172 7.41 18.41 -9.27
N ILE A 173 6.79 19.43 -8.68
CA ILE A 173 6.53 19.51 -7.24
C ILE A 173 5.65 18.36 -6.76
N LEU A 174 4.57 18.06 -7.48
CA LEU A 174 3.65 16.97 -7.13
C LEU A 174 4.31 15.59 -7.23
N ILE A 175 5.10 15.33 -8.28
CA ILE A 175 5.84 14.07 -8.46
C ILE A 175 6.83 13.88 -7.31
N GLU A 176 7.61 14.91 -6.97
CA GLU A 176 8.55 14.86 -5.85
C GLU A 176 7.83 14.64 -4.52
N THR A 177 6.70 15.30 -4.31
CA THR A 177 5.87 15.16 -3.10
C THR A 177 5.27 13.76 -3.01
N PHE A 178 4.79 13.20 -4.13
CA PHE A 178 4.32 11.82 -4.22
C PHE A 178 5.42 10.86 -3.82
N PHE A 179 6.57 10.94 -4.49
CA PHE A 179 7.70 10.06 -4.24
C PHE A 179 8.16 10.08 -2.78
N ARG A 180 8.28 11.28 -2.19
CA ARG A 180 8.64 11.47 -0.78
C ARG A 180 7.66 10.80 0.15
N ASN A 181 6.36 11.06 -0.01
CA ASN A 181 5.34 10.54 0.90
C ASN A 181 5.10 9.04 0.69
N ASP A 182 5.27 8.53 -0.53
CA ASP A 182 5.19 7.12 -0.88
C ASP A 182 6.35 6.28 -0.31
N ILE A 183 7.35 6.95 0.27
CA ILE A 183 8.50 6.36 0.95
C ILE A 183 8.41 6.52 2.48
N LYS A 184 7.48 7.33 3.01
CA LYS A 184 7.33 7.49 4.47
C LYS A 184 6.89 6.17 5.13
N ASN A 185 7.18 6.00 6.41
CA ASN A 185 6.73 4.86 7.22
C ASN A 185 7.16 3.45 6.72
N ARG A 186 8.33 3.32 6.06
CA ARG A 186 8.80 2.01 5.53
C ARG A 186 8.82 0.88 6.55
N ARG A 187 9.15 1.17 7.81
CA ARG A 187 9.17 0.16 8.88
C ARG A 187 7.81 -0.51 9.06
N SER A 188 6.73 0.29 9.01
CA SER A 188 5.36 -0.22 9.08
C SER A 188 4.98 -1.03 7.85
N LEU A 189 5.44 -0.63 6.66
CA LEU A 189 5.22 -1.38 5.42
C LEU A 189 5.92 -2.75 5.47
N ILE A 190 7.18 -2.78 5.88
CA ILE A 190 7.95 -4.04 6.04
C ILE A 190 7.24 -4.95 7.03
N PHE A 191 6.83 -4.42 8.19
CA PHE A 191 6.12 -5.20 9.20
C PHE A 191 4.81 -5.79 8.65
N ALA A 192 4.00 -4.98 7.96
CA ALA A 192 2.78 -5.45 7.31
C ALA A 192 3.08 -6.55 6.27
N LEU A 193 4.12 -6.37 5.45
CA LEU A 193 4.52 -7.36 4.45
C LEU A 193 4.98 -8.68 5.05
N LEU A 194 5.78 -8.65 6.12
CA LEU A 194 6.19 -9.88 6.81
C LEU A 194 4.99 -10.65 7.34
N ILE A 195 4.04 -9.96 7.97
CA ILE A 195 2.79 -10.57 8.45
C ILE A 195 2.00 -11.16 7.28
N ALA A 196 1.87 -10.43 6.17
CA ALA A 196 1.18 -10.93 4.97
C ALA A 196 1.85 -12.19 4.43
N ILE A 197 3.18 -12.19 4.28
CA ILE A 197 3.94 -13.33 3.76
C ILE A 197 3.73 -14.56 4.64
N VAL A 198 3.83 -14.40 5.98
CA VAL A 198 3.54 -15.49 6.92
C VAL A 198 2.11 -16.01 6.74
N GLY A 199 1.13 -15.10 6.64
CA GLY A 199 -0.26 -15.47 6.39
C GLY A 199 -0.46 -16.25 5.08
N TYR A 200 0.16 -15.80 3.98
CA TYR A 200 0.12 -16.49 2.69
C TYR A 200 0.79 -17.86 2.72
N ILE A 201 1.92 -17.99 3.42
CA ILE A 201 2.59 -19.29 3.60
C ILE A 201 1.66 -20.24 4.35
N LEU A 202 1.03 -19.79 5.44
CA LEU A 202 0.08 -20.62 6.21
C LEU A 202 -1.12 -21.06 5.35
N LEU A 203 -1.60 -20.21 4.44
CA LEU A 203 -2.66 -20.57 3.49
C LEU A 203 -2.20 -21.56 2.41
N ALA A 204 -0.93 -21.49 2.01
CA ALA A 204 -0.37 -22.34 0.97
C ALA A 204 -0.04 -23.75 1.48
N ILE A 205 0.34 -23.92 2.75
CA ILE A 205 0.71 -25.21 3.36
C ILE A 205 -0.37 -26.30 3.15
N PRO A 206 -1.65 -26.13 3.54
CA PRO A 206 -2.65 -27.18 3.38
C PRO A 206 -2.90 -27.54 1.91
N SER A 207 -2.88 -26.54 1.03
CA SER A 207 -3.03 -26.73 -0.42
C SER A 207 -1.84 -27.49 -1.02
N GLY A 208 -0.62 -27.16 -0.60
CA GLY A 208 0.61 -27.82 -1.03
C GLY A 208 0.67 -29.29 -0.58
N ILE A 209 0.26 -29.58 0.66
CA ILE A 209 0.18 -30.96 1.17
C ILE A 209 -0.82 -31.78 0.34
N LEU A 210 -2.01 -31.24 0.09
CA LEU A 210 -3.03 -31.90 -0.75
C LEU A 210 -2.52 -32.19 -2.16
N PHE A 211 -1.84 -31.23 -2.79
CA PHE A 211 -1.28 -31.39 -4.12
C PHE A 211 -0.22 -32.51 -4.17
N ILE A 212 0.68 -32.55 -3.19
CA ILE A 212 1.69 -33.61 -3.07
C ILE A 212 1.02 -34.98 -2.86
N GLN A 213 -0.02 -35.05 -2.03
CA GLN A 213 -0.77 -36.30 -1.81
C GLN A 213 -1.40 -36.82 -3.11
N ILE A 214 -1.99 -35.93 -3.92
CA ILE A 214 -2.58 -36.31 -5.21
C ILE A 214 -1.51 -36.78 -6.18
N LEU A 215 -0.36 -36.09 -6.27
CA LEU A 215 0.73 -36.51 -7.14
C LEU A 215 1.24 -37.91 -6.77
N ILE A 216 1.48 -38.17 -5.48
CA ILE A 216 1.91 -39.49 -5.01
C ILE A 216 0.87 -40.56 -5.38
N SER A 217 -0.43 -40.28 -5.21
CA SER A 217 -1.50 -41.21 -5.54
C SER A 217 -1.65 -41.48 -7.04
N VAL A 218 -1.23 -40.57 -7.91
CA VAL A 218 -1.30 -40.73 -9.37
C VAL A 218 -0.10 -41.52 -9.91
N PHE A 219 1.07 -41.39 -9.25
CA PHE A 219 2.32 -42.03 -9.67
C PHE A 219 2.65 -43.33 -8.93
N SER A 220 1.89 -43.69 -7.89
CA SER A 220 1.96 -44.98 -7.20
C SER A 220 1.01 -45.99 -7.81
#